data_AF-A0A0F9A2W9-F1
#
_entry.id   AF-A0A0F9A2W9-F1
#
_cell.length_a   1.000
_cell.length_b   1.000
_cell.length_c   1.000
_cell.angle_alpha   90.00
_cell.angle_beta   90.00
_cell.angle_gamma   90.00
#
_symmetry.space_group_name_H-M   'P 1'
#
loop_
_entity.id
_entity.type
_entity.pdbx_description
1 polymer ?
#
loop_
_entity_poly.entity_id
_entity_poly.type
_entity_poly.pdbx_seq_one_letter_code
_entity_poly.pdbx_strand_id
1 'polypeptide(L)'
;MANAKISALPAVTTPASTDEIAVNQGGTTKKETRAQLHTLESGETIDSVSGVDLVLERAGAGDITIGANIVTIKTTLAVSVSGPHAIGGSANTRFGLDVAGSFTGSGTANNAMQRFAGALTGLSGSTSFLHGMIIGNTIVTQTASENIAIISQVSVEEPSITDNLTGDITVATAVDVVAAPTEGEVNSAVRIRAGSIVCQAAALATNATTGFLYIPTSAGAPSGTPEAHVGVVAMQFDTTNDNLYVYDGAWIKVAMAA
;
A
#
# COMPACT_ATOMS: atom_id res chain seq x y z
N MET A 1 -41.70 -53.56 -9.48
CA MET A 1 -40.93 -53.53 -8.22
C MET A 1 -41.63 -52.55 -7.31
N ALA A 2 -42.10 -53.00 -6.14
CA ALA A 2 -43.03 -52.24 -5.30
C ALA A 2 -42.38 -50.93 -4.82
N ASN A 3 -43.04 -49.81 -5.10
CA ASN A 3 -42.77 -48.54 -4.42
C ASN A 3 -42.94 -48.79 -2.92
N ALA A 4 -41.83 -48.94 -2.20
CA ALA A 4 -41.84 -48.87 -0.75
C ALA A 4 -42.35 -47.48 -0.40
N LYS A 5 -43.66 -47.36 -0.17
CA LYS A 5 -44.31 -46.13 0.23
C LYS A 5 -43.59 -45.64 1.46
N ILE A 6 -43.27 -44.35 1.50
CA ILE A 6 -42.61 -43.68 2.63
C ILE A 6 -43.28 -43.99 3.98
N SER A 7 -44.57 -44.39 3.96
CA SER A 7 -45.36 -44.84 5.12
C SER A 7 -44.94 -46.18 5.73
N ALA A 8 -44.04 -46.95 5.11
CA ALA A 8 -43.56 -48.23 5.63
C ALA A 8 -42.22 -48.11 6.39
N LEU A 9 -41.65 -46.91 6.49
CA LEU A 9 -40.53 -46.67 7.39
C LEU A 9 -41.05 -46.75 8.83
N PRO A 10 -40.42 -47.55 9.71
CA PRO A 10 -40.85 -47.66 11.11
C PRO A 10 -40.82 -46.28 11.75
N ALA A 11 -41.92 -45.92 12.42
CA ALA A 11 -42.04 -44.66 13.13
C ALA A 11 -40.87 -44.55 14.12
N VAL A 12 -40.05 -43.51 13.95
CA VAL A 12 -39.03 -43.20 14.94
C VAL A 12 -39.76 -42.85 16.22
N THR A 13 -39.65 -43.70 17.23
CA THR A 13 -40.14 -43.40 18.58
C THR A 13 -39.35 -42.20 19.07
N THR A 14 -40.03 -41.05 19.20
CA THR A 14 -39.46 -39.81 19.71
C THR A 14 -38.90 -40.08 21.12
N PRO A 15 -37.58 -39.98 21.35
CA PRO A 15 -37.04 -40.22 22.68
C PRO A 15 -37.53 -39.13 23.63
N ALA A 16 -38.05 -39.54 24.78
CA ALA A 16 -38.23 -38.61 25.88
C ALA A 16 -36.84 -38.20 26.40
N SER A 17 -36.52 -36.91 26.26
CA SER A 17 -35.44 -36.18 26.95
C SER A 17 -33.98 -36.32 26.50
N THR A 18 -33.67 -36.79 25.29
CA THR A 18 -32.29 -36.71 24.76
C THR A 18 -32.25 -35.92 23.47
N ASP A 19 -31.28 -35.00 23.40
CA ASP A 19 -31.02 -34.01 22.36
C ASP A 19 -30.51 -34.69 21.05
N GLU A 20 -31.33 -35.58 20.50
CA GLU A 20 -31.03 -36.43 19.34
C GLU A 20 -32.03 -36.14 18.21
N ILE A 21 -31.51 -35.83 17.02
CA ILE A 21 -32.30 -35.73 15.80
C ILE A 21 -32.12 -37.03 15.02
N ALA A 22 -33.23 -37.69 14.68
CA ALA A 22 -33.18 -38.87 13.82
C ALA A 22 -33.00 -38.45 12.37
N VAL A 23 -31.92 -38.92 11.74
CA VAL A 23 -31.59 -38.63 10.34
C VAL A 23 -31.62 -39.95 9.57
N ASN A 24 -32.35 -40.00 8.47
CA ASN A 24 -32.44 -41.19 7.63
C ASN A 24 -31.54 -41.00 6.40
N GLN A 25 -30.34 -41.58 6.42
CA GLN A 25 -29.38 -41.50 5.31
C GLN A 25 -29.14 -42.90 4.75
N GLY A 26 -29.54 -43.12 3.50
CA GLY A 26 -29.34 -44.41 2.82
C GLY A 26 -30.17 -45.58 3.38
N GLY A 27 -31.37 -45.32 3.94
CA GLY A 27 -32.26 -46.36 4.46
C GLY A 27 -31.88 -46.89 5.85
N THR A 28 -30.86 -46.30 6.48
CA THR A 28 -30.49 -46.56 7.87
C THR A 28 -30.83 -45.32 8.70
N THR A 29 -31.68 -45.49 9.71
CA THR A 29 -31.94 -44.42 10.68
C THR A 29 -30.74 -44.31 11.60
N LYS A 30 -30.03 -43.20 11.53
CA LYS A 30 -28.98 -42.84 12.48
C LYS A 30 -29.48 -41.75 13.40
N LYS A 31 -28.95 -41.72 14.61
CA LYS A 31 -29.18 -40.66 15.57
C LYS A 31 -27.97 -39.74 15.49
N GLU A 32 -28.20 -38.48 15.16
CA GLU A 32 -27.19 -37.44 15.31
C GLU A 32 -27.52 -36.68 16.58
N THR A 33 -26.62 -36.74 17.56
CA THR A 33 -26.68 -35.96 18.80
C THR A 33 -26.38 -34.49 18.50
N ARG A 34 -26.78 -33.57 19.39
CA ARG A 34 -26.33 -32.17 19.30
C ARG A 34 -24.79 -32.04 19.34
N ALA A 35 -24.07 -33.02 19.89
CA ALA A 35 -22.61 -33.10 19.80
C ALA A 35 -22.08 -33.48 18.41
N GLN A 36 -22.88 -34.16 17.58
CA GLN A 36 -22.54 -34.47 16.18
C GLN A 36 -22.93 -33.33 15.22
N LEU A 37 -23.98 -32.57 15.56
CA LEU A 37 -24.35 -31.32 14.88
C LEU A 37 -23.61 -30.17 15.53
N HIS A 38 -22.40 -29.88 15.05
CA HIS A 38 -21.49 -28.84 15.56
C HIS A 38 -22.14 -27.44 15.49
N THR A 39 -23.02 -27.16 16.45
CA THR A 39 -23.73 -25.91 16.63
C THR A 39 -22.93 -25.17 17.68
N LEU A 40 -22.09 -24.23 17.23
CA LEU A 40 -21.25 -23.47 18.14
C LEU A 40 -22.14 -22.71 19.12
N GLU A 41 -22.01 -23.01 20.39
CA GLU A 41 -22.66 -22.23 21.44
C GLU A 41 -21.85 -20.94 21.72
N SER A 42 -22.49 -19.95 22.35
CA SER A 42 -21.83 -18.68 22.68
C SER A 42 -20.57 -18.92 23.51
N GLY A 43 -19.40 -18.62 22.96
CA GLY A 43 -18.11 -18.76 23.64
C GLY A 43 -17.28 -19.98 23.19
N GLU A 44 -17.79 -20.81 22.28
CA GLU A 44 -17.02 -21.88 21.67
C GLU A 44 -16.09 -21.35 20.56
N THR A 45 -14.87 -21.88 20.52
CA THR A 45 -13.83 -21.51 19.54
C THR A 45 -13.64 -22.62 18.52
N ILE A 46 -13.64 -22.27 17.23
CA ILE A 46 -13.18 -23.17 16.16
C ILE A 46 -11.64 -23.20 16.20
N ASP A 47 -11.08 -24.16 16.93
CA ASP A 47 -9.66 -24.11 17.32
C ASP A 47 -8.70 -24.49 16.18
N SER A 48 -9.13 -25.28 15.19
CA SER A 48 -8.44 -25.41 13.89
C SER A 48 -9.24 -26.25 12.90
N VAL A 49 -9.43 -25.74 11.68
CA VAL A 49 -9.87 -26.56 10.54
C VAL A 49 -8.72 -26.64 9.56
N SER A 50 -7.88 -27.67 9.70
CA SER A 50 -6.82 -27.92 8.72
C SER A 50 -7.46 -28.47 7.44
N GLY A 51 -7.23 -27.78 6.31
CA GLY A 51 -7.68 -28.26 4.99
C GLY A 51 -9.16 -28.04 4.67
N VAL A 52 -9.86 -27.18 5.41
CA VAL A 52 -11.25 -26.78 5.11
C VAL A 52 -11.32 -25.26 5.06
N ASP A 53 -11.97 -24.72 4.04
CA ASP A 53 -12.24 -23.29 3.93
C ASP A 53 -13.18 -22.87 5.07
N LEU A 54 -12.75 -21.91 5.89
CA LEU A 54 -13.65 -21.25 6.83
C LEU A 54 -14.49 -20.24 6.05
N VAL A 55 -15.69 -20.66 5.68
CA VAL A 55 -16.67 -19.81 4.99
C VAL A 55 -17.47 -19.03 6.01
N LEU A 56 -17.14 -17.76 6.20
CA LEU A 56 -17.95 -16.81 6.99
C LEU A 56 -18.97 -16.14 6.06
N GLU A 57 -20.11 -16.78 5.88
CA GLU A 57 -21.24 -16.23 5.12
C GLU A 57 -22.31 -15.69 6.06
N ARG A 58 -22.88 -14.53 5.73
CA ARG A 58 -24.10 -14.03 6.36
C ARG A 58 -25.27 -14.18 5.38
N ALA A 59 -26.47 -14.37 5.90
CA ALA A 59 -27.69 -14.44 5.08
C ALA A 59 -28.47 -13.10 4.97
N GLY A 60 -27.97 -11.96 5.47
CA GLY A 60 -28.71 -10.69 5.53
C GLY A 60 -27.85 -9.42 5.51
N ALA A 61 -28.46 -8.24 5.68
CA ALA A 61 -27.75 -6.96 5.75
C ALA A 61 -27.12 -6.75 7.16
N GLY A 62 -25.82 -6.46 7.24
CA GLY A 62 -25.09 -6.17 8.49
C GLY A 62 -23.58 -6.12 8.24
N ASP A 63 -22.75 -6.20 9.30
CA ASP A 63 -21.27 -6.41 9.24
C ASP A 63 -20.84 -7.79 9.79
N ILE A 64 -19.83 -8.45 9.18
CA ILE A 64 -19.20 -9.63 9.78
C ILE A 64 -18.13 -9.05 10.69
N THR A 65 -18.44 -8.96 11.97
CA THR A 65 -17.52 -8.43 12.96
C THR A 65 -16.64 -9.57 13.47
N ILE A 66 -15.35 -9.49 13.21
CA ILE A 66 -14.38 -10.37 13.85
C ILE A 66 -13.77 -9.61 15.02
N GLY A 67 -13.92 -10.14 16.24
CA GLY A 67 -13.47 -9.48 17.47
C GLY A 67 -11.96 -9.23 17.50
N ALA A 68 -11.54 -8.30 18.37
CA ALA A 68 -10.13 -7.96 18.55
C ALA A 68 -9.30 -9.21 18.93
N ASN A 69 -8.08 -9.31 18.39
CA ASN A 69 -7.12 -10.40 18.65
C ASN A 69 -7.50 -11.81 18.13
N ILE A 70 -8.51 -11.95 17.27
CA ILE A 70 -9.00 -13.28 16.80
C ILE A 70 -8.40 -13.70 15.45
N VAL A 71 -8.01 -12.76 14.58
CA VAL A 71 -7.57 -13.08 13.21
C VAL A 71 -6.05 -12.98 13.10
N THR A 72 -5.38 -14.13 13.05
CA THR A 72 -3.98 -14.23 12.62
C THR A 72 -3.95 -14.83 11.22
N ILE A 73 -3.67 -14.01 10.20
CA ILE A 73 -3.49 -14.47 8.82
C ILE A 73 -2.03 -14.82 8.63
N LYS A 74 -1.73 -16.11 8.62
CA LYS A 74 -0.35 -16.62 8.56
C LYS A 74 0.30 -16.47 7.18
N THR A 75 -0.50 -16.28 6.13
CA THR A 75 -0.02 -16.21 4.74
C THR A 75 -0.57 -14.99 4.02
N THR A 76 -1.70 -15.12 3.33
CA THR A 76 -2.25 -14.09 2.44
C THR A 76 -3.70 -13.80 2.79
N LEU A 77 -4.01 -12.51 2.99
CA LEU A 77 -5.38 -12.03 2.97
C LEU A 77 -5.75 -11.74 1.51
N ALA A 78 -6.52 -12.63 0.88
CA ALA A 78 -7.06 -12.41 -0.46
C ALA A 78 -8.49 -11.87 -0.36
N VAL A 79 -8.74 -10.66 -0.89
CA VAL A 79 -10.08 -10.09 -1.00
C VAL A 79 -10.47 -10.10 -2.48
N SER A 80 -11.28 -11.07 -2.90
CA SER A 80 -11.57 -11.38 -4.31
C SER A 80 -13.05 -11.18 -4.72
N VAL A 81 -13.73 -10.24 -4.09
CA VAL A 81 -15.13 -9.91 -4.45
C VAL A 81 -15.22 -8.93 -5.63
N SER A 82 -16.31 -8.96 -6.37
CA SER A 82 -16.61 -7.93 -7.37
C SER A 82 -17.31 -6.75 -6.69
N GLY A 83 -16.65 -5.60 -6.55
CA GLY A 83 -17.26 -4.38 -6.00
C GLY A 83 -16.24 -3.42 -5.38
N PRO A 84 -16.69 -2.27 -4.84
CA PRO A 84 -15.81 -1.38 -4.08
C PRO A 84 -15.29 -2.10 -2.83
N HIS A 85 -13.99 -2.38 -2.78
CA HIS A 85 -13.32 -2.87 -1.59
C HIS A 85 -12.89 -1.69 -0.73
N ALA A 86 -13.40 -1.61 0.49
CA ALA A 86 -12.84 -0.74 1.51
C ALA A 86 -12.22 -1.62 2.60
N ILE A 87 -10.89 -1.61 2.72
CA ILE A 87 -10.22 -2.02 3.96
C ILE A 87 -10.18 -0.75 4.79
N GLY A 88 -11.16 -0.58 5.69
CA GLY A 88 -11.39 0.68 6.39
C GLY A 88 -12.83 1.14 6.38
N GLY A 89 -13.67 0.53 7.22
CA GLY A 89 -15.05 0.94 7.43
C GLY A 89 -15.29 1.36 8.88
N SER A 90 -15.97 2.50 9.03
CA SER A 90 -16.58 3.08 10.24
C SER A 90 -15.70 3.94 11.18
N ALA A 91 -16.09 5.23 11.25
CA ALA A 91 -15.97 6.22 12.33
C ALA A 91 -14.72 6.24 13.24
N ASN A 92 -13.55 5.81 12.78
CA ASN A 92 -12.31 6.21 13.44
C ASN A 92 -11.89 7.58 12.89
N THR A 93 -11.77 8.57 13.79
CA THR A 93 -11.45 9.97 13.44
C THR A 93 -10.02 10.17 12.94
N ARG A 94 -9.22 9.10 12.79
CA ARG A 94 -7.77 9.20 12.52
C ARG A 94 -7.26 8.46 11.28
N PHE A 95 -7.86 7.35 10.81
CA PHE A 95 -7.33 6.61 9.64
C PHE A 95 -8.36 5.68 8.97
N GLY A 96 -8.22 5.48 7.65
CA GLY A 96 -8.99 4.50 6.86
C GLY A 96 -8.29 3.14 6.73
N LEU A 97 -6.98 3.13 6.48
CA LEU A 97 -6.13 1.94 6.48
C LEU A 97 -4.88 2.28 7.29
N ASP A 98 -4.71 1.61 8.42
CA ASP A 98 -3.49 1.72 9.24
C ASP A 98 -2.73 0.39 9.16
N VAL A 99 -1.52 0.45 8.62
CA VAL A 99 -0.58 -0.68 8.61
C VAL A 99 0.47 -0.37 9.67
N ALA A 100 0.06 -0.49 10.93
CA ALA A 100 0.91 -0.27 12.08
C ALA A 100 1.54 -1.58 12.56
N GLY A 101 2.84 -1.53 12.88
CA GLY A 101 3.59 -2.66 13.44
C GLY A 101 5.05 -2.64 13.01
N SER A 102 5.94 -3.10 13.89
CA SER A 102 7.35 -3.28 13.53
C SER A 102 7.51 -4.47 12.59
N PHE A 103 8.07 -4.25 11.40
CA PHE A 103 8.50 -5.33 10.52
C PHE A 103 9.97 -5.64 10.80
N THR A 104 10.25 -6.81 11.36
CA THR A 104 11.63 -7.29 11.53
C THR A 104 11.95 -8.26 10.41
N GLY A 105 12.99 -7.96 9.61
CA GLY A 105 13.48 -8.87 8.57
C GLY A 105 13.94 -10.21 9.17
N SER A 106 13.86 -11.29 8.38
CA SER A 106 14.21 -12.64 8.84
C SER A 106 15.71 -12.87 9.06
N GLY A 107 16.56 -11.87 8.79
CA GLY A 107 18.02 -12.02 8.76
C GLY A 107 18.56 -12.84 7.57
N THR A 108 17.69 -13.41 6.75
CA THR A 108 18.03 -14.22 5.57
C THR A 108 17.58 -13.60 4.25
N ALA A 109 16.70 -12.60 4.29
CA ALA A 109 16.24 -11.86 3.12
C ALA A 109 16.98 -10.52 2.99
N ASN A 110 17.21 -10.09 1.76
CA ASN A 110 17.91 -8.83 1.47
C ASN A 110 17.10 -7.57 1.85
N ASN A 111 15.80 -7.71 2.17
CA ASN A 111 14.91 -6.58 2.42
C ASN A 111 13.87 -6.89 3.51
N ALA A 112 13.59 -5.92 4.38
CA ALA A 112 12.39 -5.87 5.22
C ALA A 112 11.61 -4.61 4.83
N MET A 113 10.48 -4.76 4.13
CA MET A 113 9.72 -3.61 3.60
C MET A 113 8.22 -3.87 3.57
N GLN A 114 7.44 -2.82 3.82
CA GLN A 114 6.06 -2.74 3.39
C GLN A 114 6.06 -2.37 1.90
N ARG A 115 5.62 -3.28 1.03
CA ARG A 115 5.74 -3.13 -0.42
C ARG A 115 4.37 -3.10 -1.10
N PHE A 116 4.12 -2.06 -1.87
CA PHE A 116 3.03 -2.01 -2.85
C PHE A 116 3.61 -2.36 -4.22
N ALA A 117 3.53 -3.63 -4.63
CA ALA A 117 4.10 -4.10 -5.90
C ALA A 117 3.18 -5.08 -6.63
N GLY A 118 3.28 -5.06 -7.96
CA GLY A 118 2.53 -5.90 -8.89
C GLY A 118 2.64 -5.33 -10.30
N ALA A 119 2.34 -6.13 -11.32
CA ALA A 119 2.26 -5.62 -12.69
C ALA A 119 0.91 -4.90 -12.86
N LEU A 120 0.94 -3.68 -13.41
CA LEU A 120 -0.24 -2.95 -13.84
C LEU A 120 -0.25 -2.89 -15.36
N THR A 121 -1.17 -3.62 -15.99
CA THR A 121 -1.29 -3.68 -17.46
C THR A 121 -2.52 -2.91 -17.91
N GLY A 122 -2.33 -1.83 -18.66
CA GLY A 122 -3.42 -1.12 -19.32
C GLY A 122 -4.05 -1.96 -20.44
N LEU A 123 -5.36 -1.84 -20.62
CA LEU A 123 -6.08 -2.47 -21.74
C LEU A 123 -6.21 -1.49 -22.92
N SER A 124 -6.67 -1.99 -24.08
CA SER A 124 -7.02 -1.12 -25.21
C SER A 124 -8.07 -0.10 -24.76
N GLY A 125 -7.82 1.19 -25.00
CA GLY A 125 -8.67 2.30 -24.56
C GLY A 125 -8.23 2.98 -23.25
N SER A 126 -7.23 2.47 -22.54
CA SER A 126 -6.65 3.13 -21.36
C SER A 126 -5.72 4.28 -21.78
N THR A 127 -6.28 5.43 -22.19
CA THR A 127 -5.50 6.53 -22.80
C THR A 127 -5.16 7.68 -21.85
N SER A 128 -5.82 7.79 -20.70
CA SER A 128 -5.66 8.96 -19.82
C SER A 128 -4.64 8.72 -18.72
N PHE A 129 -4.75 7.61 -17.99
CA PHE A 129 -3.97 7.37 -16.78
C PHE A 129 -3.77 5.87 -16.54
N LEU A 130 -2.57 5.51 -16.09
CA LEU A 130 -2.23 4.20 -15.54
C LEU A 130 -1.29 4.44 -14.35
N HIS A 131 -1.80 4.26 -13.13
CA HIS A 131 -1.10 4.62 -11.90
C HIS A 131 -0.98 3.42 -10.96
N GLY A 132 0.25 3.12 -10.52
CA GLY A 132 0.47 2.10 -9.48
C GLY A 132 0.00 2.55 -8.09
N MET A 133 0.02 3.86 -7.82
CA MET A 133 -0.47 4.48 -6.60
C MET A 133 -1.00 5.88 -6.93
N ILE A 134 -2.17 6.23 -6.40
CA ILE A 134 -2.74 7.58 -6.44
C ILE A 134 -3.09 7.97 -5.02
N ILE A 135 -2.67 9.15 -4.59
CA ILE A 135 -3.07 9.77 -3.34
C ILE A 135 -3.85 11.03 -3.72
N GLY A 136 -5.14 11.04 -3.42
CA GLY A 136 -6.11 12.00 -3.96
C GLY A 136 -7.19 12.41 -2.97
N ASN A 137 -6.79 12.72 -1.72
CA ASN A 137 -7.72 13.14 -0.67
C ASN A 137 -8.22 14.58 -0.85
N THR A 138 -9.46 14.83 -0.45
CA THR A 138 -9.97 16.18 -0.21
C THR A 138 -9.67 16.56 1.24
N ILE A 139 -8.90 17.62 1.46
CA ILE A 139 -8.63 18.17 2.80
C ILE A 139 -9.50 19.41 2.98
N VAL A 140 -10.45 19.34 3.90
CA VAL A 140 -11.29 20.48 4.31
C VAL A 140 -10.80 20.95 5.67
N THR A 141 -10.35 22.20 5.76
CA THR A 141 -9.93 22.79 7.03
C THR A 141 -11.15 23.14 7.88
N GLN A 142 -10.98 23.17 9.21
CA GLN A 142 -12.04 23.60 10.13
C GLN A 142 -12.49 25.03 9.85
N THR A 143 -13.79 25.31 10.05
CA THR A 143 -14.37 26.65 9.96
C THR A 143 -14.21 27.41 11.29
N ALA A 144 -12.98 27.45 11.80
CA ALA A 144 -12.66 28.06 13.09
C ALA A 144 -11.47 29.04 12.94
N SER A 145 -11.23 29.89 13.95
CA SER A 145 -10.29 31.02 13.87
C SER A 145 -8.81 30.63 14.02
N GLU A 146 -8.50 29.34 14.18
CA GLU A 146 -7.13 28.88 14.35
C GLU A 146 -6.38 28.81 13.02
N ASN A 147 -5.06 29.01 13.10
CA ASN A 147 -4.16 28.81 11.98
C ASN A 147 -3.70 27.35 11.95
N ILE A 148 -3.72 26.74 10.76
CA ILE A 148 -3.11 25.42 10.53
C ILE A 148 -1.72 25.65 9.93
N ALA A 149 -0.69 25.23 10.65
CA ALA A 149 0.71 25.50 10.26
C ALA A 149 1.14 24.72 9.01
N ILE A 150 0.66 23.49 8.83
CA ILE A 150 1.04 22.61 7.73
C ILE A 150 -0.21 21.87 7.24
N ILE A 151 -0.43 21.92 5.93
CA ILE A 151 -1.45 21.12 5.23
C ILE A 151 -0.73 20.40 4.11
N SER A 152 -0.76 19.06 4.12
CA SER A 152 -0.12 18.25 3.10
C SER A 152 -0.97 17.02 2.75
N GLN A 153 -0.89 16.62 1.48
CA GLN A 153 -1.48 15.37 1.00
C GLN A 153 -0.62 14.15 1.38
N VAL A 154 0.70 14.35 1.40
CA VAL A 154 1.69 13.39 1.87
C VAL A 154 2.66 14.14 2.77
N SER A 155 2.92 13.60 3.96
CA SER A 155 3.99 14.04 4.85
C SER A 155 5.01 12.91 4.95
N VAL A 156 6.29 13.23 4.80
CA VAL A 156 7.39 12.28 5.01
C VAL A 156 8.27 12.88 6.09
N GLU A 157 8.40 12.16 7.20
CA GLU A 157 9.22 12.57 8.34
C GLU A 157 10.62 11.95 8.25
N GLU A 158 11.57 12.52 8.99
CA GLU A 158 12.91 11.97 9.08
C GLU A 158 12.86 10.54 9.66
N PRO A 159 13.47 9.55 9.00
CA PRO A 159 13.53 8.21 9.56
C PRO A 159 14.50 8.18 10.74
N SER A 160 14.07 7.64 11.88
CA SER A 160 14.92 7.41 13.06
C SER A 160 15.84 6.20 12.84
N ILE A 161 16.83 6.34 11.95
CA ILE A 161 17.77 5.26 11.61
C ILE A 161 18.83 5.12 12.71
N THR A 162 18.89 3.93 13.32
CA THR A 162 19.98 3.54 14.23
C THR A 162 20.96 2.66 13.47
N ASP A 163 22.21 3.11 13.34
CA ASP A 163 23.27 2.27 12.79
C ASP A 163 23.71 1.22 13.82
N ASN A 164 23.29 -0.02 13.59
CA ASN A 164 23.71 -1.18 14.38
C ASN A 164 24.59 -2.12 13.55
N LEU A 165 25.19 -1.62 12.47
CA LEU A 165 26.14 -2.34 11.63
C LEU A 165 27.55 -2.18 12.22
N THR A 166 28.43 -3.15 11.96
CA THR A 166 29.87 -2.99 12.20
C THR A 166 30.58 -2.26 11.05
N GLY A 167 29.87 -2.00 9.95
CA GLY A 167 30.29 -1.15 8.83
C GLY A 167 29.42 0.10 8.72
N ASP A 168 29.53 0.84 7.63
CA ASP A 168 28.87 2.16 7.49
C ASP A 168 27.57 2.11 6.67
N ILE A 169 26.66 3.05 6.97
CA ILE A 169 25.53 3.38 6.10
C ILE A 169 26.00 4.30 4.97
N THR A 170 25.90 3.85 3.73
CA THR A 170 26.37 4.62 2.56
C THR A 170 25.39 5.71 2.13
N VAL A 171 24.08 5.46 2.18
CA VAL A 171 23.02 6.41 1.80
C VAL A 171 21.86 6.26 2.78
N ALA A 172 21.42 7.38 3.34
CA ALA A 172 20.22 7.47 4.15
C ALA A 172 19.39 8.68 3.67
N THR A 173 18.14 8.43 3.27
CA THR A 173 17.24 9.46 2.76
C THR A 173 15.81 9.19 3.23
N ALA A 174 15.01 10.25 3.36
CA ALA A 174 13.58 10.12 3.62
C ALA A 174 12.81 9.69 2.36
N VAL A 175 13.25 10.14 1.19
CA VAL A 175 12.72 9.76 -0.12
C VAL A 175 13.90 9.49 -1.05
N ASP A 176 13.91 8.33 -1.69
CA ASP A 176 14.87 7.98 -2.75
C ASP A 176 14.14 7.69 -4.05
N VAL A 177 14.63 8.25 -5.16
CA VAL A 177 14.10 8.04 -6.50
C VAL A 177 15.20 7.50 -7.38
N VAL A 178 15.18 6.18 -7.57
CA VAL A 178 16.30 5.43 -8.16
C VAL A 178 16.53 5.75 -9.64
N ALA A 179 15.47 5.97 -10.40
CA ALA A 179 15.54 6.27 -11.84
C ALA A 179 14.26 6.92 -12.37
N ALA A 180 14.37 7.57 -13.53
CA ALA A 180 13.24 7.89 -14.38
C ALA A 180 12.78 6.64 -15.18
N PRO A 181 11.50 6.57 -15.61
CA PRO A 181 11.07 5.55 -16.58
C PRO A 181 11.83 5.69 -17.92
N THR A 182 11.80 4.67 -18.77
CA THR A 182 12.52 4.69 -20.07
C THR A 182 11.60 4.57 -21.28
N GLU A 183 10.34 4.18 -21.07
CA GLU A 183 9.39 3.88 -22.14
C GLU A 183 8.53 5.10 -22.52
N GLY A 184 8.57 6.18 -21.76
CA GLY A 184 7.83 7.40 -22.04
C GLY A 184 8.47 8.22 -23.17
N GLU A 185 7.64 8.97 -23.89
CA GLU A 185 8.11 10.05 -24.79
C GLU A 185 8.79 11.17 -23.99
N VAL A 186 8.37 11.36 -22.73
CA VAL A 186 9.00 12.24 -21.76
C VAL A 186 9.24 11.50 -20.47
N ASN A 187 10.50 11.40 -20.05
CA ASN A 187 10.89 10.66 -18.87
C ASN A 187 11.40 11.61 -17.77
N SER A 188 10.86 11.47 -16.56
CA SER A 188 11.28 12.27 -15.41
C SER A 188 11.18 11.44 -14.14
N ALA A 189 12.24 11.45 -13.33
CA ALA A 189 12.25 10.81 -12.03
C ALA A 189 11.29 11.52 -11.06
N VAL A 190 11.31 12.85 -11.09
CA VAL A 190 10.37 13.73 -10.35
C VAL A 190 9.86 14.80 -11.30
N ARG A 191 8.54 15.02 -11.32
CA ARG A 191 7.90 16.03 -12.18
C ARG A 191 6.95 16.92 -11.39
N ILE A 192 7.27 18.21 -11.32
CA ILE A 192 6.42 19.25 -10.73
C ILE A 192 5.76 20.02 -11.88
N ARG A 193 4.42 19.94 -11.98
CA ARG A 193 3.67 20.53 -13.12
C ARG A 193 3.31 22.00 -12.92
N ALA A 194 3.24 22.46 -11.68
CA ALA A 194 2.89 23.83 -11.32
C ALA A 194 3.43 24.17 -9.92
N GLY A 195 3.52 25.46 -9.61
CA GLY A 195 4.05 25.97 -8.34
C GLY A 195 5.58 26.09 -8.33
N SER A 196 6.09 26.67 -7.25
CA SER A 196 7.53 26.85 -7.04
C SER A 196 8.13 25.68 -6.27
N ILE A 197 9.39 25.37 -6.54
CA ILE A 197 10.19 24.44 -5.73
C ILE A 197 11.01 25.27 -4.74
N VAL A 198 10.87 24.97 -3.46
CA VAL A 198 11.68 25.57 -2.39
C VAL A 198 12.62 24.49 -1.87
N CYS A 199 13.91 24.60 -2.18
CA CYS A 199 14.91 23.60 -1.80
C CYS A 199 15.43 23.77 -0.37
N GLN A 200 15.20 24.93 0.27
CA GLN A 200 15.51 25.20 1.67
C GLN A 200 14.60 26.25 2.31
N ALA A 201 14.36 26.13 3.62
CA ALA A 201 13.46 27.00 4.38
C ALA A 201 14.10 28.35 4.80
N ALA A 202 15.43 28.45 4.81
CA ALA A 202 16.15 29.64 5.29
C ALA A 202 17.48 29.81 4.55
N ALA A 203 18.10 30.99 4.73
CA ALA A 203 19.44 31.27 4.24
C ALA A 203 20.45 30.32 4.89
N LEU A 204 21.36 29.76 4.08
CA LEU A 204 22.46 28.96 4.59
C LEU A 204 23.54 29.85 5.20
N ALA A 205 24.15 29.38 6.29
CA ALA A 205 25.35 29.99 6.83
C ALA A 205 26.52 29.86 5.84
N THR A 206 27.50 30.77 5.91
CA THR A 206 28.67 30.76 5.00
C THR A 206 29.58 29.54 5.19
N ASN A 207 29.37 28.77 6.25
CA ASN A 207 30.07 27.53 6.57
C ASN A 207 29.12 26.31 6.55
N ALA A 208 27.95 26.42 5.92
CA ALA A 208 27.02 25.30 5.78
C ALA A 208 27.67 24.15 4.99
N THR A 209 27.48 22.92 5.47
CA THR A 209 27.99 21.70 4.82
C THR A 209 26.90 20.88 4.12
N THR A 210 25.64 21.26 4.29
CA THR A 210 24.46 20.60 3.71
C THR A 210 23.41 21.63 3.27
N GLY A 211 22.41 21.18 2.51
CA GLY A 211 21.27 22.01 2.12
C GLY A 211 21.37 22.69 0.75
N PHE A 212 22.31 22.27 -0.09
CA PHE A 212 22.52 22.85 -1.42
C PHE A 212 21.72 22.10 -2.50
N LEU A 213 21.31 22.83 -3.54
CA LEU A 213 20.86 22.20 -4.78
C LEU A 213 22.08 21.77 -5.58
N TYR A 214 22.26 20.46 -5.74
CA TYR A 214 23.29 19.91 -6.60
C TYR A 214 22.80 19.91 -8.05
N ILE A 215 23.61 20.48 -8.95
CA ILE A 215 23.38 20.46 -10.39
C ILE A 215 24.45 19.58 -11.08
N PRO A 216 24.13 18.96 -12.22
CA PRO A 216 25.10 18.14 -12.96
C PRO A 216 26.33 18.93 -13.38
N THR A 217 27.47 18.23 -13.51
CA THR A 217 28.74 18.83 -13.91
C THR A 217 29.38 18.11 -15.10
N SER A 218 30.21 18.83 -15.86
CA SER A 218 31.15 18.25 -16.83
C SER A 218 32.53 18.87 -16.73
N ALA A 219 33.54 18.12 -17.16
CA ALA A 219 34.84 18.69 -17.49
C ALA A 219 34.77 19.33 -18.88
N GLY A 220 34.75 20.66 -18.95
CA GLY A 220 34.63 21.43 -20.17
C GLY A 220 33.18 21.66 -20.61
N ALA A 221 33.06 22.38 -21.73
CA ALA A 221 31.77 22.80 -22.28
C ALA A 221 30.88 21.60 -22.64
N PRO A 222 29.61 21.59 -22.21
CA PRO A 222 28.68 20.53 -22.60
C PRO A 222 28.42 20.55 -24.11
N SER A 223 28.26 19.37 -24.70
CA SER A 223 28.06 19.18 -26.16
C SER A 223 26.79 18.41 -26.53
N GLY A 224 26.22 17.65 -25.59
CA GLY A 224 24.98 16.90 -25.82
C GLY A 224 23.77 17.84 -25.94
N THR A 225 22.71 17.40 -26.62
CA THR A 225 21.42 18.09 -26.63
C THR A 225 20.51 17.46 -25.56
N PRO A 226 20.07 18.22 -24.54
CA PRO A 226 19.11 17.72 -23.56
C PRO A 226 17.78 17.33 -24.21
N GLU A 227 17.05 16.42 -23.56
CA GLU A 227 15.65 16.16 -23.91
C GLU A 227 14.83 17.46 -23.76
N ALA A 228 13.97 17.74 -24.73
CA ALA A 228 13.18 18.96 -24.74
C ALA A 228 11.98 18.84 -23.80
N HIS A 229 11.89 19.76 -22.83
CA HIS A 229 10.73 19.92 -21.97
C HIS A 229 10.17 21.33 -22.17
N VAL A 230 8.90 21.45 -22.57
CA VAL A 230 8.29 22.75 -22.87
C VAL A 230 8.21 23.65 -21.63
N GLY A 231 8.72 24.87 -21.74
CA GLY A 231 8.65 25.90 -20.68
C GLY A 231 9.70 25.79 -19.58
N VAL A 232 10.68 24.88 -19.71
CA VAL A 232 11.83 24.75 -18.80
C VAL A 232 13.13 24.58 -19.60
N VAL A 233 14.27 24.81 -18.95
CA VAL A 233 15.60 24.73 -19.57
C VAL A 233 16.55 23.87 -18.73
N ALA A 234 17.46 23.16 -19.40
CA ALA A 234 18.50 22.38 -18.72
C ALA A 234 19.63 23.30 -18.23
N MET A 235 20.21 22.96 -17.08
CA MET A 235 21.38 23.63 -16.50
C MET A 235 22.51 22.64 -16.24
N GLN A 236 23.75 23.10 -16.38
CA GLN A 236 24.94 22.30 -16.11
C GLN A 236 26.12 23.19 -15.74
N PHE A 237 27.00 22.71 -14.86
CA PHE A 237 28.21 23.44 -14.46
C PHE A 237 29.49 22.82 -15.07
N ASP A 238 30.33 23.65 -15.67
CA ASP A 238 31.62 23.26 -16.22
C ASP A 238 32.72 23.50 -15.18
N THR A 239 33.28 22.42 -14.64
CA THR A 239 34.29 22.46 -13.57
C THR A 239 35.70 22.79 -14.06
N THR A 240 35.93 22.85 -15.37
CA THR A 240 37.25 23.18 -15.96
C THR A 240 37.39 24.68 -16.20
N ASN A 241 36.28 25.37 -16.44
CA ASN A 241 36.29 26.79 -16.81
C ASN A 241 35.35 27.65 -15.95
N ASP A 242 34.83 27.11 -14.85
CA ASP A 242 33.95 27.78 -13.89
C ASP A 242 32.76 28.49 -14.55
N ASN A 243 32.13 27.83 -15.53
CA ASN A 243 31.00 28.39 -16.27
C ASN A 243 29.69 27.70 -15.87
N LEU A 244 28.64 28.50 -15.65
CA LEU A 244 27.27 28.00 -15.59
C LEU A 244 26.66 28.04 -16.99
N TYR A 245 26.17 26.89 -17.45
CA TYR A 245 25.52 26.73 -18.74
C TYR A 245 24.00 26.57 -18.60
N VAL A 246 23.28 27.13 -19.57
CA VAL A 246 21.85 26.94 -19.80
C VAL A 246 21.63 26.52 -21.25
N TYR A 247 20.69 25.62 -21.51
CA TYR A 247 20.36 25.20 -22.88
C TYR A 247 19.15 25.97 -23.44
N ASP A 248 19.35 26.71 -24.54
CA ASP A 248 18.31 27.46 -25.26
C ASP A 248 18.50 27.30 -26.77
N GLY A 249 18.22 26.10 -27.30
CA GLY A 249 18.53 25.69 -28.68
C GLY A 249 20.02 25.45 -28.96
N ALA A 250 20.90 26.03 -28.14
CA ALA A 250 22.31 25.72 -27.99
C ALA A 250 22.75 25.98 -26.54
N TRP A 251 23.93 25.50 -26.17
CA TRP A 251 24.53 25.82 -24.87
C TRP A 251 24.99 27.27 -24.83
N ILE A 252 24.36 28.06 -23.97
CA ILE A 252 24.77 29.42 -23.62
C ILE A 252 25.37 29.43 -22.21
N LYS A 253 26.22 30.41 -21.90
CA LYS A 253 26.97 30.41 -20.64
C LYS A 253 27.21 31.78 -20.04
N VAL A 254 27.48 31.77 -18.74
CA VAL A 254 28.07 32.87 -17.99
C VAL A 254 29.28 32.36 -17.21
N ALA A 255 30.37 33.13 -17.24
CA ALA A 255 31.55 32.86 -16.43
C ALA A 255 31.27 33.28 -14.99
N MET A 256 31.54 32.38 -14.03
CA MET A 256 31.50 32.72 -12.61
C MET A 256 32.79 33.44 -12.24
N ALA A 257 32.67 34.50 -11.43
CA ALA A 257 33.84 35.17 -10.90
C ALA A 257 34.51 34.28 -9.84
N ALA A 258 35.83 34.19 -9.91
CA ALA A 258 36.67 33.59 -8.87
C ALA A 258 36.87 34.55 -7.69
#